data_AF-A0A7G7KJ20-F1
#
_entry.id   AF-A0A7G7KJ20-F1
#
_cell.length_a   1.000
_cell.length_b   1.000
_cell.length_c   1.000
_cell.angle_alpha   90.00
_cell.angle_beta   90.00
_cell.angle_gamma   90.00
#
_symmetry.space_group_name_H-M   'P 1'
#
loop_
_entity.id
_entity.type
_entity.pdbx_description
1 polymer ?
#
loop_
_entity_poly.entity_id
_entity_poly.type
_entity_poly.pdbx_seq_one_letter_code
_entity_poly.pdbx_strand_id
1 'polypeptide(L)'
;MHHRLAQALALRAFSRQLCRGDAGQALLAYRSLRDLGRSRPRLQRSLRQAQRLRLPLPSQQGKLALWRALALPEQHQGDPSLLAVLQGTEAWRRAELWQQQRQEQRLNARWNHRGRLEDADQLLQGLERRQPQRLVFWHHYDRRGALPGSWLLALQAMQRAGWTVVVSSSGLNADAEAALQQGDALISRRRNLGLCLGAYRDFCCLLQERPQLLRGLSHCLLANDSTLPVGGGKRLAACLEAMATDNPNDQPRLLGMTDSIERDAYHLQSYWLLANGCLLRSKAWRSFWPQLALDGHKDDLINQGEIGLSQALLKAGVALRARHGLIAMLVAGEELDQQLERFEVREPRGVNLSLYAWQALLHAGCPLLKKQVLFNLRPYPRVPIPLTELGPFLNDADVALRNDLETLLQSRYLGP
;
A
#
# COMPACT_ATOMS: atom_id res chain seq x y z
N MET A 1 -9.99 -5.80 41.78
CA MET A 1 -9.97 -5.35 40.37
C MET A 1 -11.30 -4.71 39.92
N HIS A 2 -12.45 -5.28 40.32
CA HIS A 2 -13.80 -4.82 39.91
C HIS A 2 -14.12 -3.33 40.15
N HIS A 3 -13.75 -2.74 41.29
CA HIS A 3 -14.06 -1.34 41.59
C HIS A 3 -13.39 -0.33 40.63
N ARG A 4 -12.12 -0.57 40.22
CA ARG A 4 -11.41 0.34 39.31
C ARG A 4 -12.02 0.32 37.91
N LEU A 5 -12.48 -0.86 37.47
CA LEU A 5 -13.16 -1.03 36.19
C LEU A 5 -14.53 -0.32 36.20
N ALA A 6 -15.33 -0.52 37.24
CA ALA A 6 -16.63 0.14 37.40
C ALA A 6 -16.49 1.68 37.37
N GLN A 7 -15.51 2.23 38.10
CA GLN A 7 -15.25 3.67 38.10
C GLN A 7 -14.81 4.19 36.71
N ALA A 8 -13.99 3.43 35.99
CA ALA A 8 -13.57 3.81 34.63
C ALA A 8 -14.73 3.78 33.63
N LEU A 9 -15.65 2.82 33.76
CA LEU A 9 -16.86 2.74 32.94
C LEU A 9 -17.84 3.87 33.24
N ALA A 10 -18.07 4.18 34.52
CA ALA A 10 -18.92 5.29 34.93
C ALA A 10 -18.39 6.65 34.43
N LEU A 11 -17.08 6.89 34.53
CA LEU A 11 -16.45 8.09 33.95
C LEU A 11 -16.59 8.17 32.43
N ARG A 12 -16.54 7.03 31.73
CA ARG A 12 -16.72 6.97 30.27
C ARG A 12 -18.17 7.22 29.86
N ALA A 13 -19.14 6.76 30.65
CA ALA A 13 -20.55 7.06 30.43
C ALA A 13 -20.82 8.56 30.66
N PHE A 14 -20.33 9.10 31.79
CA PHE A 14 -20.46 10.51 32.13
C PHE A 14 -19.83 11.43 31.09
N SER A 15 -18.63 11.11 30.59
CA SER A 15 -17.98 11.91 29.54
C SER A 15 -18.77 11.94 28.21
N ARG A 16 -19.45 10.84 27.86
CA ARG A 16 -20.34 10.80 26.68
C ARG A 16 -21.58 11.65 26.87
N GLN A 17 -22.16 11.63 28.07
CA GLN A 17 -23.32 12.45 28.42
C GLN A 17 -22.97 13.95 28.37
N LEU A 18 -21.85 14.36 28.97
CA LEU A 18 -21.36 15.74 28.91
C LEU A 18 -21.21 16.26 27.47
N CYS A 19 -20.72 15.41 26.58
CA CYS A 19 -20.45 15.77 25.19
C CYS A 19 -21.61 15.48 24.23
N ARG A 20 -22.81 15.15 24.73
CA ARG A 20 -24.01 14.83 23.94
C ARG A 20 -23.75 13.81 22.81
N GLY A 21 -22.85 12.85 23.05
CA GLY A 21 -22.51 11.82 22.07
C GLY A 21 -21.41 12.17 21.05
N ASP A 22 -20.86 13.38 21.03
CA ASP A 22 -19.68 13.69 20.20
C ASP A 22 -18.51 12.80 20.64
N ALA A 23 -18.12 11.86 19.78
CA ALA A 23 -17.10 10.86 20.10
C ALA A 23 -15.70 11.46 20.31
N GLY A 24 -15.38 12.56 19.61
CA GLY A 24 -14.11 13.27 19.73
C GLY A 24 -14.03 14.01 21.06
N GLN A 25 -15.03 14.82 21.37
CA GLN A 25 -15.10 15.53 22.65
C GLN A 25 -15.26 14.59 23.84
N ALA A 26 -16.02 13.50 23.71
CA ALA A 26 -16.20 12.53 24.79
C ALA A 26 -14.88 11.85 25.19
N LEU A 27 -13.95 11.66 24.23
CA LEU A 27 -12.63 11.11 24.51
C LEU A 27 -11.74 12.11 25.28
N LEU A 28 -11.79 13.39 24.89
CA LEU A 28 -11.11 14.48 25.61
C LEU A 28 -11.65 14.61 27.03
N ALA A 29 -12.97 14.68 27.17
CA ALA A 29 -13.64 14.78 28.46
C ALA A 29 -13.27 13.61 29.37
N TYR A 30 -13.30 12.38 28.86
CA TYR A 30 -12.92 11.19 29.62
C TYR A 30 -11.49 11.28 30.16
N ARG A 31 -10.53 11.68 29.31
CA ARG A 31 -9.12 11.80 29.72
C ARG A 31 -8.93 12.91 30.74
N SER A 32 -9.55 14.06 30.51
CA SER A 32 -9.48 15.23 31.40
C SER A 32 -10.04 14.90 32.78
N LEU A 33 -11.22 14.27 32.83
CA LEU A 33 -11.84 13.79 34.06
C LEU A 33 -10.96 12.76 34.76
N ARG A 34 -10.37 11.81 34.04
CA ARG A 34 -9.46 10.82 34.62
C ARG A 34 -8.21 11.46 35.24
N ASP A 35 -7.66 12.48 34.59
CA ASP A 35 -6.47 13.20 35.05
C ASP A 35 -6.78 14.08 36.28
N LEU A 36 -7.89 14.85 36.25
CA LEU A 36 -8.44 15.51 37.44
C LEU A 36 -8.71 14.50 38.57
N GLY A 37 -9.20 13.32 38.20
CA GLY A 37 -9.48 12.20 39.08
C GLY A 37 -8.27 11.81 39.92
N ARG A 38 -7.08 11.89 39.32
CA ARG A 38 -5.81 11.52 39.95
C ARG A 38 -5.18 12.66 40.74
N SER A 39 -5.46 13.92 40.38
CA SER A 39 -4.80 15.06 41.01
C SER A 39 -5.32 15.37 42.42
N ARG A 40 -6.57 15.03 42.76
CA ARG A 40 -7.16 15.30 44.09
C ARG A 40 -7.95 14.14 44.69
N PRO A 41 -7.29 13.02 45.06
CA PRO A 41 -7.97 11.84 45.59
C PRO A 41 -8.63 12.08 46.95
N ARG A 42 -8.06 12.93 47.82
CA ARG A 42 -8.63 13.27 49.13
C ARG A 42 -9.95 14.02 48.99
N LEU A 43 -10.01 15.03 48.12
CA LEU A 43 -11.22 15.80 47.86
C LEU A 43 -12.38 14.91 47.38
N GLN A 44 -12.12 13.96 46.46
CA GLN A 44 -13.15 13.02 46.02
C GLN A 44 -13.67 12.13 47.14
N ARG A 45 -12.79 11.66 48.04
CA ARG A 45 -13.21 10.88 49.22
C ARG A 45 -14.08 11.73 50.13
N SER A 46 -13.68 12.97 50.42
CA SER A 46 -14.46 13.90 51.24
C SER A 46 -15.82 14.20 50.64
N LEU A 47 -15.92 14.42 49.33
CA LEU A 47 -17.20 14.65 48.65
C LEU A 47 -18.11 13.42 48.68
N ARG A 48 -17.56 12.21 48.47
CA ARG A 48 -18.32 10.96 48.62
C ARG A 48 -18.83 10.78 50.06
N GLN A 49 -17.99 11.08 51.04
CA GLN A 49 -18.36 10.97 52.46
C GLN A 49 -19.42 12.00 52.85
N ALA A 50 -19.27 13.26 52.42
CA ALA A 50 -20.27 14.31 52.63
C ALA A 50 -21.61 13.93 52.02
N GLN A 51 -21.62 13.35 50.81
CA GLN A 51 -22.85 12.86 50.18
C GLN A 51 -23.50 11.72 50.99
N ARG A 52 -22.70 10.75 51.50
CA ARG A 52 -23.22 9.66 52.35
C ARG A 52 -23.84 10.19 53.64
N LEU A 53 -23.26 11.24 54.22
CA LEU A 53 -23.75 11.91 55.43
C LEU A 53 -24.85 12.95 55.15
N ARG A 54 -25.29 13.10 53.89
CA ARG A 54 -26.31 14.08 53.45
C ARG A 54 -25.97 15.53 53.86
N LEU A 55 -24.69 15.88 53.92
CA LEU A 55 -24.27 17.24 54.25
C LEU A 55 -24.59 18.21 53.10
N PRO A 56 -25.05 19.43 53.38
CA PRO A 56 -25.28 20.44 52.35
C PRO A 56 -23.94 20.82 51.70
N LEU A 57 -23.85 20.63 50.39
CA LEU A 57 -22.69 21.02 49.59
C LEU A 57 -23.08 22.24 48.72
N PRO A 58 -22.28 23.32 48.72
CA PRO A 58 -22.57 24.50 47.91
C PRO A 58 -22.82 24.14 46.45
N SER A 59 -23.96 24.54 45.90
CA SER A 59 -24.41 24.17 44.55
C SER A 59 -23.91 25.12 43.46
N GLN A 60 -23.51 26.35 43.81
CA GLN A 60 -23.35 27.43 42.83
C GLN A 60 -21.94 27.59 42.23
N GLN A 61 -20.92 26.87 42.70
CA GLN A 61 -19.58 26.98 42.12
C GLN A 61 -19.32 25.89 41.08
N GLY A 62 -19.22 26.27 39.80
CA GLY A 62 -19.01 25.34 38.69
C GLY A 62 -17.84 24.37 38.89
N LYS A 63 -16.72 24.83 39.48
CA LYS A 63 -15.58 23.95 39.82
C LYS A 63 -15.94 22.88 40.86
N LEU A 64 -16.69 23.24 41.91
CA LEU A 64 -17.12 22.30 42.94
C LEU A 64 -18.14 21.30 42.39
N ALA A 65 -19.05 21.77 41.52
CA ALA A 65 -20.00 20.92 40.80
C ALA A 65 -19.27 19.88 39.93
N LEU A 66 -18.20 20.26 39.22
CA LEU A 66 -17.36 19.34 38.46
C LEU A 66 -16.68 18.29 39.36
N TRP A 67 -16.16 18.69 40.52
CA TRP A 67 -15.55 17.73 41.47
C TRP A 67 -16.57 16.77 42.09
N ARG A 68 -17.81 17.22 42.34
CA ARG A 68 -18.92 16.36 42.78
C ARG A 68 -19.27 15.35 41.69
N ALA A 69 -19.41 15.81 40.46
CA ALA A 69 -19.68 14.94 39.32
C ALA A 69 -18.56 13.92 39.08
N LEU A 70 -17.31 14.29 39.31
CA LEU A 70 -16.19 13.37 39.22
C LEU A 70 -16.16 12.34 40.36
N ALA A 71 -16.59 12.74 41.55
CA ALA A 71 -16.64 11.87 42.72
C ALA A 71 -17.75 10.82 42.59
N LEU A 72 -18.88 11.18 41.98
CA LEU A 72 -20.12 10.39 41.86
C LEU A 72 -20.69 10.48 40.41
N PRO A 73 -19.96 10.00 39.38
CA PRO A 73 -20.33 10.19 37.98
C PRO A 73 -21.68 9.58 37.60
N GLU A 74 -22.11 8.52 38.29
CA GLU A 74 -23.40 7.87 38.12
C GLU A 74 -24.60 8.72 38.54
N GLN A 75 -24.40 9.75 39.37
CA GLN A 75 -25.48 10.60 39.91
C GLN A 75 -25.72 11.88 39.10
N HIS A 76 -24.93 12.13 38.05
CA HIS A 76 -25.00 13.37 37.28
C HIS A 76 -25.51 13.11 35.86
N GLN A 77 -26.61 13.78 35.50
CA GLN A 77 -27.18 13.77 34.16
C GLN A 77 -26.47 14.80 33.26
N GLY A 78 -25.20 14.53 32.89
CA GLY A 78 -24.48 15.22 31.80
C GLY A 78 -24.71 16.74 31.64
N ASP A 79 -24.72 17.52 32.73
CA ASP A 79 -24.98 18.97 32.67
C ASP A 79 -23.97 19.64 31.72
N PRO A 80 -24.43 20.23 30.59
CA PRO A 80 -23.55 20.87 29.61
C PRO A 80 -22.70 21.99 30.20
N SER A 81 -23.16 22.64 31.29
CA SER A 81 -22.38 23.68 31.96
C SER A 81 -21.07 23.14 32.53
N LEU A 82 -21.03 21.87 32.93
CA LEU A 82 -19.83 21.21 33.44
C LEU A 82 -18.79 20.96 32.35
N LEU A 83 -19.21 20.82 31.09
CA LEU A 83 -18.27 20.70 29.97
C LEU A 83 -17.45 21.98 29.81
N ALA A 84 -18.10 23.16 29.89
CA ALA A 84 -17.41 24.44 29.83
C ALA A 84 -16.42 24.61 31.00
N VAL A 85 -16.82 24.20 32.21
CA VAL A 85 -15.92 24.20 33.38
C VAL A 85 -14.73 23.26 33.16
N LEU A 86 -14.98 22.06 32.61
CA LEU A 86 -13.95 21.07 32.33
C LEU A 86 -12.96 21.58 31.27
N GLN A 87 -13.45 22.21 30.19
CA GLN A 87 -12.68 22.85 29.13
C GLN A 87 -11.73 23.94 29.67
N GLY A 88 -12.15 24.66 30.72
CA GLY A 88 -11.31 25.64 31.40
C GLY A 88 -10.18 25.06 32.27
N THR A 89 -10.06 23.74 32.41
CA THR A 89 -9.04 23.11 33.27
C THR A 89 -7.72 22.83 32.54
N GLU A 90 -6.62 22.80 33.29
CA GLU A 90 -5.31 22.38 32.78
C GLU A 90 -5.32 20.92 32.30
N ALA A 91 -6.12 20.06 32.94
CA ALA A 91 -6.30 18.67 32.54
C ALA A 91 -6.92 18.55 31.14
N TRP A 92 -7.83 19.46 30.77
CA TRP A 92 -8.37 19.54 29.41
C TRP A 92 -7.32 19.97 28.40
N ARG A 93 -6.57 21.05 28.67
CA ARG A 93 -5.46 21.48 27.80
C ARG A 93 -4.43 20.37 27.57
N ARG A 94 -4.07 19.62 28.61
CA ARG A 94 -3.19 18.44 28.48
C ARG A 94 -3.82 17.32 27.63
N ALA A 95 -5.12 17.09 27.77
CA ALA A 95 -5.83 16.10 26.96
C ALA A 95 -5.91 16.51 25.48
N GLU A 96 -6.11 17.80 25.19
CA GLU A 96 -6.10 18.38 23.84
C GLU A 96 -4.72 18.25 23.20
N LEU A 97 -3.65 18.69 23.87
CA LEU A 97 -2.28 18.54 23.39
C LEU A 97 -1.95 17.07 23.10
N TRP A 98 -2.35 16.15 24.00
CA TRP A 98 -2.17 14.72 23.76
C TRP A 98 -2.97 14.22 22.55
N GLN A 99 -4.20 14.70 22.34
CA GLN A 99 -5.00 14.30 21.18
C GLN A 99 -4.40 14.82 19.89
N GLN A 100 -3.95 16.07 19.86
CA GLN A 100 -3.24 16.69 18.73
C GLN A 100 -1.98 15.89 18.40
N GLN A 101 -1.11 15.65 19.39
CA GLN A 101 0.10 14.82 19.21
C GLN A 101 -0.25 13.42 18.70
N ARG A 102 -1.32 12.80 19.19
CA ARG A 102 -1.75 11.48 18.71
C ARG A 102 -2.31 11.53 17.29
N GLN A 103 -3.02 12.60 16.93
CA GLN A 103 -3.50 12.82 15.57
C GLN A 103 -2.32 13.03 14.62
N GLU A 104 -1.35 13.87 14.98
CA GLU A 104 -0.10 14.06 14.25
C GLU A 104 0.67 12.75 14.12
N GLN A 105 0.86 12.00 15.21
CA GLN A 105 1.50 10.68 15.17
C GLN A 105 0.75 9.70 14.27
N ARG A 106 -0.58 9.72 14.26
CA ARG A 106 -1.40 8.89 13.36
C ARG A 106 -1.27 9.34 11.91
N LEU A 107 -1.23 10.64 11.65
CA LEU A 107 -1.01 11.20 10.31
C LEU A 107 0.40 10.83 9.83
N ASN A 108 1.41 11.03 10.65
CA ASN A 108 2.79 10.63 10.37
C ASN A 108 2.92 9.11 10.17
N ALA A 109 2.21 8.31 10.97
CA ALA A 109 2.14 6.87 10.79
C ALA A 109 1.50 6.48 9.44
N ARG A 110 0.51 7.24 8.94
CA ARG A 110 -0.07 7.01 7.61
C ARG A 110 0.92 7.27 6.46
N TRP A 111 2.02 7.97 6.73
CA TRP A 111 3.06 8.26 5.75
C TRP A 111 4.35 7.45 5.98
N ASN A 112 4.48 6.82 7.14
CA ASN A 112 5.52 5.84 7.46
C ASN A 112 5.18 4.48 6.84
N HIS A 113 6.19 3.77 6.33
CA HIS A 113 6.01 2.45 5.73
C HIS A 113 5.34 1.42 6.65
N ARG A 114 5.70 1.38 7.93
CA ARG A 114 5.06 0.47 8.89
C ARG A 114 3.61 0.84 9.18
N GLY A 115 3.27 2.12 9.28
CA GLY A 115 1.92 2.54 9.65
C GLY A 115 0.90 2.47 8.51
N ARG A 116 1.36 2.20 7.28
CA ARG A 116 0.51 1.87 6.13
C ARG A 116 0.20 0.39 5.97
N LEU A 117 0.96 -0.46 6.65
CA LEU A 117 0.80 -1.91 6.68
C LEU A 117 0.01 -2.30 7.92
N GLU A 118 -0.97 -3.19 7.76
CA GLU A 118 -1.78 -3.71 8.88
C GLU A 118 -1.07 -4.87 9.59
N ASP A 119 -0.24 -5.60 8.84
CA ASP A 119 0.39 -6.87 9.23
C ASP A 119 1.92 -6.87 9.05
N ALA A 120 2.57 -5.72 9.23
CA ALA A 120 4.02 -5.55 9.02
C ALA A 120 4.88 -6.58 9.79
N ASP A 121 4.55 -6.83 11.06
CA ASP A 121 5.29 -7.78 11.89
C ASP A 121 5.05 -9.22 11.48
N GLN A 122 3.80 -9.60 11.18
CA GLN A 122 3.47 -10.94 10.71
C GLN A 122 4.13 -11.23 9.36
N LEU A 123 4.16 -10.26 8.46
CA LEU A 123 4.84 -10.37 7.17
C LEU A 123 6.34 -10.60 7.36
N LEU A 124 6.99 -9.80 8.21
CA LEU A 124 8.42 -9.97 8.51
C LEU A 124 8.71 -11.34 9.13
N GLN A 125 7.92 -11.78 10.10
CA GLN A 125 8.06 -13.12 10.70
C GLN A 125 7.83 -14.23 9.67
N GLY A 126 6.90 -14.05 8.72
CA GLY A 126 6.69 -14.97 7.61
C GLY A 126 7.94 -15.08 6.71
N LEU A 127 8.54 -13.95 6.35
CA LEU A 127 9.76 -13.91 5.56
C LEU A 127 10.96 -14.50 6.33
N GLU A 128 11.13 -14.17 7.61
CA GLU A 128 12.21 -14.68 8.46
C GLU A 128 12.15 -16.20 8.63
N ARG A 129 10.95 -16.77 8.79
CA ARG A 129 10.77 -18.22 8.87
C ARG A 129 11.13 -18.94 7.57
N ARG A 130 10.81 -18.33 6.43
CA ARG A 130 11.06 -18.92 5.10
C ARG A 130 12.48 -18.71 4.58
N GLN A 131 13.19 -17.70 5.07
CA GLN A 131 14.53 -17.31 4.63
C GLN A 131 14.67 -17.31 3.09
N PRO A 132 13.83 -16.55 2.37
CA PRO A 132 13.78 -16.63 0.92
C PRO A 132 15.10 -16.20 0.29
N GLN A 133 15.57 -16.95 -0.72
CA GLN A 133 16.63 -16.50 -1.61
C GLN A 133 16.11 -15.68 -2.80
N ARG A 134 14.88 -15.93 -3.23
CA ARG A 134 14.22 -15.28 -4.36
C ARG A 134 12.81 -14.87 -3.95
N LEU A 135 12.47 -13.61 -4.20
CA LEU A 135 11.26 -12.98 -3.68
C LEU A 135 10.48 -12.30 -4.80
N VAL A 136 9.18 -12.54 -4.87
CA VAL A 136 8.25 -11.79 -5.71
C VAL A 136 7.37 -10.97 -4.78
N PHE A 137 7.39 -9.66 -4.95
CA PHE A 137 6.40 -8.76 -4.38
C PHE A 137 5.49 -8.28 -5.49
N TRP A 138 4.23 -8.72 -5.46
CA TRP A 138 3.23 -8.34 -6.43
C TRP A 138 2.14 -7.50 -5.78
N HIS A 139 1.99 -6.26 -6.23
CA HIS A 139 0.95 -5.35 -5.73
C HIS A 139 -0.31 -5.42 -6.58
N HIS A 140 -1.45 -5.55 -5.91
CA HIS A 140 -2.77 -5.66 -6.49
C HIS A 140 -3.75 -4.69 -5.87
N TYR A 141 -4.66 -4.18 -6.70
CA TYR A 141 -5.80 -3.43 -6.24
C TYR A 141 -7.04 -3.74 -7.07
N ASP A 142 -8.05 -4.28 -6.40
CA ASP A 142 -9.41 -4.39 -6.91
C ASP A 142 -10.40 -3.89 -5.85
N ARG A 143 -11.39 -3.08 -6.26
CA ARG A 143 -12.37 -2.48 -5.33
C ARG A 143 -13.25 -3.53 -4.65
N ARG A 144 -13.47 -4.67 -5.28
CA ARG A 144 -14.27 -5.79 -4.78
C ARG A 144 -13.39 -6.82 -4.05
N GLY A 145 -12.08 -6.60 -4.00
CA GLY A 145 -11.10 -7.53 -3.44
C GLY A 145 -10.92 -8.80 -4.26
N ALA A 146 -11.40 -8.83 -5.51
CA ALA A 146 -11.25 -9.99 -6.39
C ALA A 146 -9.80 -10.11 -6.88
N LEU A 147 -9.31 -11.34 -6.97
CA LEU A 147 -7.99 -11.64 -7.54
C LEU A 147 -8.18 -12.25 -8.94
N PRO A 148 -7.56 -11.70 -10.00
CA PRO A 148 -7.64 -12.29 -11.34
C PRO A 148 -7.09 -13.72 -11.35
N GLY A 149 -7.83 -14.66 -11.94
CA GLY A 149 -7.46 -16.07 -11.98
C GLY A 149 -6.15 -16.31 -12.73
N SER A 150 -5.91 -15.56 -13.81
CA SER A 150 -4.67 -15.61 -14.58
C SER A 150 -3.45 -15.22 -13.74
N TRP A 151 -3.57 -14.20 -12.88
CA TRP A 151 -2.51 -13.82 -11.95
C TRP A 151 -2.32 -14.83 -10.82
N LEU A 152 -3.40 -15.39 -10.26
CA LEU A 152 -3.28 -16.45 -9.26
C LEU A 152 -2.47 -17.63 -9.80
N LEU A 153 -2.77 -18.10 -11.02
CA LEU A 153 -2.03 -19.18 -11.67
C LEU A 153 -0.57 -18.80 -11.95
N ALA A 154 -0.30 -17.54 -12.30
CA ALA A 154 1.04 -17.03 -12.51
C ALA A 154 1.87 -16.99 -11.22
N LEU A 155 1.30 -16.49 -10.12
CA LEU A 155 1.94 -16.47 -8.82
C LEU A 155 2.25 -17.90 -8.33
N GLN A 156 1.31 -18.83 -8.48
CA GLN A 156 1.54 -20.25 -8.18
C GLN A 156 2.62 -20.89 -9.06
N ALA A 157 2.74 -20.47 -10.33
CA ALA A 157 3.83 -20.91 -11.19
C ALA A 157 5.20 -20.39 -10.71
N MET A 158 5.28 -19.14 -10.26
CA MET A 158 6.51 -18.58 -9.67
C MET A 158 6.89 -19.29 -8.37
N GLN A 159 5.91 -19.64 -7.53
CA GLN A 159 6.16 -20.42 -6.30
C GLN A 159 6.73 -21.80 -6.61
N ARG A 160 6.17 -22.49 -7.60
CA ARG A 160 6.72 -23.78 -8.08
C ARG A 160 8.12 -23.66 -8.67
N ALA A 161 8.47 -22.49 -9.22
CA ALA A 161 9.84 -22.20 -9.66
C ALA A 161 10.79 -21.83 -8.49
N GLY A 162 10.31 -21.83 -7.24
CA GLY A 162 11.10 -21.60 -6.04
C GLY A 162 11.18 -20.13 -5.61
N TRP A 163 10.25 -19.28 -6.06
CA TRP A 163 10.11 -17.92 -5.55
C TRP A 163 9.18 -17.89 -4.34
N THR A 164 9.57 -17.17 -3.29
CA THR A 164 8.62 -16.79 -2.25
C THR A 164 7.77 -15.63 -2.76
N VAL A 165 6.46 -15.79 -2.75
CA VAL A 165 5.51 -14.75 -3.20
C VAL A 165 4.92 -14.00 -2.02
N VAL A 166 4.95 -12.68 -2.11
CA VAL A 166 4.24 -11.71 -1.28
C VAL A 166 3.21 -11.00 -2.15
N VAL A 167 1.93 -11.14 -1.82
CA VAL A 167 0.85 -10.40 -2.45
C VAL A 167 0.48 -9.22 -1.57
N SER A 168 0.60 -8.00 -2.11
CA SER A 168 0.23 -6.78 -1.41
C SER A 168 -1.08 -6.23 -1.95
N SER A 169 -2.07 -6.04 -1.07
CA SER A 169 -3.37 -5.50 -1.46
C SER A 169 -3.95 -4.59 -0.39
N SER A 170 -4.88 -3.71 -0.78
CA SER A 170 -5.70 -2.93 0.14
C SER A 170 -7.04 -3.53 0.51
N GLY A 171 -7.29 -4.74 0.02
CA GLY A 171 -8.49 -5.51 0.30
C GLY A 171 -8.49 -6.75 -0.57
N LEU A 172 -8.73 -7.89 0.04
CA LEU A 172 -8.97 -9.15 -0.64
C LEU A 172 -10.28 -9.70 -0.09
N ASN A 173 -11.11 -10.27 -0.95
CA ASN A 173 -12.27 -11.02 -0.49
C ASN A 173 -11.82 -12.37 0.10
N ALA A 174 -12.73 -13.04 0.80
CA ALA A 174 -12.41 -14.30 1.48
C ALA A 174 -11.88 -15.38 0.53
N ASP A 175 -12.45 -15.47 -0.67
CA ASP A 175 -12.05 -16.45 -1.68
C ASP A 175 -10.62 -16.21 -2.18
N ALA A 176 -10.27 -14.95 -2.47
CA ALA A 176 -8.93 -14.56 -2.88
C ALA A 176 -7.90 -14.80 -1.75
N GLU A 177 -8.24 -14.47 -0.50
CA GLU A 177 -7.36 -14.76 0.64
C GLU A 177 -7.15 -16.27 0.81
N ALA A 178 -8.22 -17.07 0.74
CA ALA A 178 -8.14 -18.52 0.86
C ALA A 178 -7.29 -19.13 -0.27
N ALA A 179 -7.49 -18.71 -1.52
CA ALA A 179 -6.73 -19.21 -2.65
C ALA A 179 -5.22 -18.89 -2.55
N LEU A 180 -4.87 -17.69 -2.07
CA LEU A 180 -3.49 -17.29 -1.84
C LEU A 180 -2.85 -18.07 -0.69
N GLN A 181 -3.59 -18.29 0.40
CA GLN A 181 -3.11 -19.07 1.55
C GLN A 181 -2.91 -20.54 1.21
N GLN A 182 -3.81 -21.14 0.42
CA GLN A 182 -3.64 -22.50 -0.11
C GLN A 182 -2.37 -22.64 -0.96
N GLY A 183 -2.00 -21.58 -1.68
CA GLY A 183 -0.74 -21.51 -2.43
C GLY A 183 0.48 -21.18 -1.58
N ASP A 184 0.37 -21.04 -0.26
CA ASP A 184 1.44 -20.57 0.64
C ASP A 184 1.97 -19.16 0.30
N ALA A 185 1.17 -18.29 -0.33
CA ALA A 185 1.57 -16.89 -0.53
C ALA A 185 1.51 -16.11 0.79
N LEU A 186 2.47 -15.21 1.03
CA LEU A 186 2.37 -14.23 2.10
C LEU A 186 1.47 -13.09 1.66
N ILE A 187 0.60 -12.62 2.55
CA ILE A 187 -0.27 -11.48 2.28
C ILE A 187 0.25 -10.27 3.05
N SER A 188 0.35 -9.14 2.35
CA SER A 188 0.72 -7.83 2.89
C SER A 188 -0.48 -6.89 2.76
N ARG A 189 -1.21 -6.69 3.87
CA ARG A 189 -2.39 -5.81 3.90
C ARG A 189 -1.95 -4.37 4.11
N ARG A 190 -2.35 -3.49 3.20
CA ARG A 190 -1.95 -2.08 3.24
C ARG A 190 -3.05 -1.13 2.83
N ARG A 191 -2.93 0.14 3.20
CA ARG A 191 -3.79 1.19 2.61
C ARG A 191 -3.40 1.46 1.15
N ASN A 192 -4.39 1.69 0.28
CA ASN A 192 -4.13 2.08 -1.11
C ASN A 192 -3.71 3.56 -1.23
N LEU A 193 -2.48 3.87 -0.79
CA LEU A 193 -1.87 5.20 -0.90
C LEU A 193 -0.57 5.12 -1.69
N GLY A 194 -0.38 6.05 -2.64
CA GLY A 194 0.82 6.10 -3.50
C GLY A 194 0.86 5.03 -4.59
N LEU A 195 -0.27 4.37 -4.92
CA LEU A 195 -0.36 3.32 -5.94
C LEU A 195 0.68 2.20 -5.72
N CYS A 196 1.18 1.58 -6.80
CA CYS A 196 2.20 0.53 -6.77
C CYS A 196 3.55 1.02 -6.21
N LEU A 197 3.98 2.23 -6.58
CA LEU A 197 5.23 2.82 -6.08
C LEU A 197 5.22 3.01 -4.56
N GLY A 198 4.07 3.38 -4.02
CA GLY A 198 3.83 3.42 -2.59
C GLY A 198 3.94 2.04 -1.94
N ALA A 199 3.46 0.98 -2.59
CA ALA A 199 3.59 -0.40 -2.12
C ALA A 199 5.06 -0.85 -2.13
N TYR A 200 5.79 -0.54 -3.21
CA TYR A 200 7.21 -0.84 -3.34
C TYR A 200 8.03 -0.14 -2.27
N ARG A 201 7.76 1.14 -2.01
CA ARG A 201 8.36 1.89 -0.90
C ARG A 201 8.11 1.19 0.42
N ASP A 202 6.85 0.85 0.72
CA ASP A 202 6.49 0.21 1.98
C ASP A 202 7.30 -1.06 2.20
N PHE A 203 7.29 -1.93 1.19
CA PHE A 203 7.95 -3.21 1.23
C PHE A 203 9.47 -3.11 1.30
N CYS A 204 10.08 -2.25 0.48
CA CYS A 204 11.52 -2.08 0.45
C CYS A 204 12.05 -1.47 1.76
N CYS A 205 11.35 -0.47 2.32
CA CYS A 205 11.69 0.05 3.64
C CYS A 205 11.53 -1.01 4.73
N LEU A 206 10.47 -1.82 4.68
CA LEU A 206 10.27 -2.91 5.63
C LEU A 206 11.40 -3.96 5.56
N LEU A 207 11.81 -4.38 4.36
CA LEU A 207 12.93 -5.32 4.17
C LEU A 207 14.25 -4.75 4.72
N GLN A 208 14.47 -3.44 4.60
CA GLN A 208 15.66 -2.77 5.14
C GLN A 208 15.79 -2.84 6.66
N GLU A 209 14.68 -3.05 7.38
CA GLU A 209 14.71 -3.29 8.83
C GLU A 209 15.28 -4.66 9.20
N ARG A 210 15.49 -5.56 8.23
CA ARG A 210 16.03 -6.91 8.43
C ARG A 210 17.26 -7.14 7.58
N PRO A 211 18.43 -6.62 7.98
CA PRO A 211 19.68 -6.80 7.24
C PRO A 211 20.04 -8.27 6.95
N GLN A 212 19.68 -9.20 7.84
CA GLN A 212 19.94 -10.62 7.64
C GLN A 212 19.11 -11.22 6.50
N LEU A 213 17.82 -10.83 6.37
CA LEU A 213 17.01 -11.24 5.23
C LEU A 213 17.59 -10.70 3.92
N LEU A 214 17.99 -9.42 3.90
CA LEU A 214 18.61 -8.80 2.72
C LEU A 214 19.93 -9.46 2.29
N ARG A 215 20.68 -10.06 3.22
CA ARG A 215 21.90 -10.82 2.90
C ARG A 215 21.58 -12.15 2.22
N GLY A 216 20.50 -12.82 2.63
CA GLY A 216 20.05 -14.09 2.03
C GLY A 216 19.41 -13.94 0.65
N LEU A 217 18.88 -12.76 0.33
CA LEU A 217 18.23 -12.50 -0.95
C LEU A 217 19.24 -12.37 -2.11
N SER A 218 19.05 -13.21 -3.12
CA SER A 218 19.68 -13.11 -4.43
C SER A 218 18.90 -12.19 -5.37
N HIS A 219 17.57 -12.20 -5.29
CA HIS A 219 16.70 -11.45 -6.19
C HIS A 219 15.38 -11.04 -5.51
N CYS A 220 14.88 -9.86 -5.87
CA CYS A 220 13.55 -9.39 -5.52
C CYS A 220 12.88 -8.77 -6.75
N LEU A 221 11.77 -9.36 -7.20
CA LEU A 221 10.88 -8.78 -8.20
C LEU A 221 9.88 -7.86 -7.50
N LEU A 222 9.78 -6.63 -7.99
CA LEU A 222 8.68 -5.71 -7.71
C LEU A 222 7.78 -5.68 -8.95
N ALA A 223 6.56 -6.17 -8.81
CA ALA A 223 5.58 -6.23 -9.90
C ALA A 223 4.22 -5.71 -9.45
N ASN A 224 3.35 -5.37 -10.40
CA ASN A 224 1.99 -4.95 -10.07
C ASN A 224 0.98 -5.47 -11.09
N ASP A 225 -0.29 -5.35 -10.70
CA ASP A 225 -1.43 -5.85 -11.45
C ASP A 225 -1.81 -4.99 -12.66
N SER A 226 -1.09 -3.90 -12.99
CA SER A 226 -1.42 -3.06 -14.16
C SER A 226 -1.30 -3.78 -15.50
N THR A 227 -0.72 -4.99 -15.50
CA THR A 227 -0.58 -5.89 -16.64
C THR A 227 -1.37 -7.18 -16.47
N LEU A 228 -1.55 -7.91 -17.56
CA LEU A 228 -2.17 -9.23 -17.64
C LEU A 228 -1.14 -10.24 -18.18
N PRO A 229 -1.04 -11.44 -17.58
CA PRO A 229 -0.10 -12.46 -18.05
C PRO A 229 -0.64 -13.17 -19.29
N VAL A 230 0.04 -13.03 -20.42
CA VAL A 230 -0.33 -13.65 -21.71
C VAL A 230 0.54 -14.88 -21.98
N GLY A 231 -0.09 -15.98 -22.40
CA GLY A 231 0.54 -17.30 -22.59
C GLY A 231 0.66 -18.12 -21.30
N GLY A 232 -0.15 -17.80 -20.29
CA GLY A 232 -0.25 -18.53 -19.02
C GLY A 232 0.91 -18.35 -18.03
N GLY A 233 0.66 -18.80 -16.79
CA GLY A 233 1.58 -18.60 -15.67
C GLY A 233 2.97 -19.24 -15.83
N LYS A 234 3.05 -20.40 -16.51
CA LYS A 234 4.34 -21.08 -16.77
C LYS A 234 5.27 -20.23 -17.64
N ARG A 235 4.73 -19.58 -18.68
CA ARG A 235 5.51 -18.69 -19.56
C ARG A 235 6.06 -17.50 -18.80
N LEU A 236 5.23 -16.88 -17.95
CA LEU A 236 5.66 -15.75 -17.13
C LEU A 236 6.75 -16.16 -16.13
N ALA A 237 6.60 -17.31 -15.46
CA ALA A 237 7.61 -17.84 -14.55
C ALA A 237 8.94 -18.15 -15.26
N ALA A 238 8.89 -18.76 -16.45
CA ALA A 238 10.09 -19.01 -17.26
C ALA A 238 10.79 -17.70 -17.69
N CYS A 239 10.02 -16.66 -18.03
CA CYS A 239 10.56 -15.33 -18.31
C CYS A 239 11.27 -14.73 -17.09
N LEU A 240 10.68 -14.87 -15.90
CA LEU A 240 11.30 -14.43 -14.65
C LEU A 240 12.62 -15.17 -14.35
N GLU A 241 12.68 -16.48 -14.55
CA GLU A 241 13.91 -17.27 -14.39
C GLU A 241 15.00 -16.82 -15.36
N ALA A 242 14.65 -16.57 -16.62
CA ALA A 242 15.59 -16.05 -17.60
C ALA A 242 16.11 -14.67 -17.19
N MET A 243 15.22 -13.76 -16.76
CA MET A 243 15.64 -12.44 -16.24
C MET A 243 16.55 -12.54 -15.02
N ALA A 244 16.32 -13.49 -14.10
CA ALA A 244 17.20 -13.71 -12.95
C ALA A 244 18.57 -14.24 -13.38
N THR A 245 18.61 -15.11 -14.39
CA THR A 245 19.87 -15.60 -14.98
C THR A 245 20.66 -14.47 -15.62
N ASP A 246 19.98 -13.56 -16.33
CA ASP A 246 20.58 -12.37 -16.97
C ASP A 246 20.96 -11.26 -15.97
N ASN A 247 20.64 -11.44 -14.68
CA ASN A 247 20.84 -10.46 -13.61
C ASN A 247 21.75 -10.98 -12.49
N PRO A 248 23.00 -11.38 -12.78
CA PRO A 248 23.88 -11.98 -11.80
C PRO A 248 24.11 -11.07 -10.58
N ASN A 249 24.36 -11.68 -9.43
CA ASN A 249 24.52 -10.99 -8.15
C ASN A 249 25.96 -10.48 -7.92
N ASP A 250 26.66 -10.08 -8.98
CA ASP A 250 28.08 -9.68 -8.99
C ASP A 250 28.27 -8.18 -8.68
N GLN A 251 27.37 -7.34 -9.19
CA GLN A 251 27.33 -5.91 -8.97
C GLN A 251 25.87 -5.42 -8.89
N PRO A 252 25.58 -4.24 -8.32
CA PRO A 252 24.22 -3.71 -8.29
C PRO A 252 23.63 -3.55 -9.69
N ARG A 253 22.49 -4.20 -9.94
CA ARG A 253 21.77 -4.17 -11.23
C ARG A 253 20.26 -4.16 -11.01
N LEU A 254 19.54 -3.38 -11.82
CA LEU A 254 18.08 -3.40 -11.91
C LEU A 254 17.68 -3.78 -13.33
N LEU A 255 16.84 -4.80 -13.47
CA LEU A 255 16.25 -5.20 -14.74
C LEU A 255 14.77 -4.82 -14.79
N GLY A 256 14.33 -4.20 -15.87
CA GLY A 256 12.92 -3.97 -16.17
C GLY A 256 12.42 -4.93 -17.25
N MET A 257 11.10 -5.12 -17.35
CA MET A 257 10.53 -5.79 -18.53
C MET A 257 10.71 -4.92 -19.78
N THR A 258 10.43 -3.62 -19.67
CA THR A 258 10.60 -2.59 -20.70
C THR A 258 11.22 -1.33 -20.09
N ASP A 259 11.78 -0.49 -20.95
CA ASP A 259 12.20 0.87 -20.63
C ASP A 259 11.43 1.90 -21.47
N SER A 260 11.66 3.16 -21.16
CA SER A 260 11.04 4.32 -21.79
C SER A 260 11.94 5.54 -21.63
N ILE A 261 11.77 6.51 -22.51
CA ILE A 261 12.33 7.87 -22.39
C ILE A 261 11.21 8.93 -22.34
N GLU A 262 9.97 8.49 -22.10
CA GLU A 262 8.84 9.39 -21.88
C GLU A 262 9.18 10.40 -20.78
N ARG A 263 8.77 11.66 -20.96
CA ARG A 263 9.04 12.78 -20.04
C ARG A 263 10.54 13.14 -19.95
N ASP A 264 11.23 13.01 -21.07
CA ASP A 264 12.60 13.51 -21.31
C ASP A 264 13.69 12.87 -20.43
N ALA A 265 13.42 11.70 -19.84
CA ALA A 265 14.38 10.97 -19.03
C ALA A 265 14.24 9.45 -19.20
N TYR A 266 15.37 8.79 -19.40
CA TYR A 266 15.43 7.33 -19.46
C TYR A 266 14.98 6.68 -18.14
N HIS A 267 14.14 5.66 -18.22
CA HIS A 267 13.70 4.90 -17.07
C HIS A 267 13.20 3.50 -17.42
N LEU A 268 13.28 2.59 -16.43
CA LEU A 268 12.60 1.30 -16.48
C LEU A 268 11.14 1.46 -16.05
N GLN A 269 10.21 0.78 -16.73
CA GLN A 269 8.79 0.86 -16.37
C GLN A 269 8.49 0.08 -15.08
N SER A 270 7.70 0.65 -14.18
CA SER A 270 7.54 0.14 -12.80
C SER A 270 6.68 -1.13 -12.66
N TYR A 271 6.08 -1.64 -13.73
CA TYR A 271 5.19 -2.81 -13.63
C TYR A 271 5.92 -4.14 -13.43
N TRP A 272 7.22 -4.17 -13.68
CA TRP A 272 8.05 -5.36 -13.53
C TRP A 272 9.53 -5.00 -13.40
N LEU A 273 10.02 -4.92 -12.16
CA LEU A 273 11.39 -4.52 -11.82
C LEU A 273 12.08 -5.61 -10.98
N LEU A 274 13.12 -6.22 -11.52
CA LEU A 274 13.90 -7.26 -10.87
C LEU A 274 15.22 -6.68 -10.34
N ALA A 275 15.30 -6.48 -9.02
CA ALA A 275 16.52 -6.09 -8.34
C ALA A 275 17.32 -7.33 -7.93
N ASN A 276 18.63 -7.34 -8.18
CA ASN A 276 19.51 -8.36 -7.62
C ASN A 276 19.90 -8.02 -6.16
N GLY A 277 20.44 -8.99 -5.45
CA GLY A 277 20.81 -8.87 -4.04
C GLY A 277 21.82 -7.74 -3.77
N CYS A 278 22.79 -7.56 -4.65
CA CYS A 278 23.77 -6.48 -4.57
C CYS A 278 23.11 -5.10 -4.64
N LEU A 279 22.09 -4.92 -5.51
CA LEU A 279 21.31 -3.70 -5.54
C LEU A 279 20.51 -3.50 -4.26
N LEU A 280 19.82 -4.53 -3.76
CA LEU A 280 19.00 -4.45 -2.53
C LEU A 280 19.80 -3.98 -1.31
N ARG A 281 21.10 -4.30 -1.27
CA ARG A 281 22.02 -3.89 -0.20
C ARG A 281 22.74 -2.57 -0.47
N SER A 282 22.68 -2.06 -1.70
CA SER A 282 23.38 -0.84 -2.10
C SER A 282 22.88 0.40 -1.35
N LYS A 283 23.75 1.39 -1.19
CA LYS A 283 23.39 2.69 -0.60
C LYS A 283 22.29 3.39 -1.41
N ALA A 284 22.39 3.35 -2.74
CA ALA A 284 21.43 4.02 -3.63
C ALA A 284 20.01 3.49 -3.44
N TRP A 285 19.83 2.17 -3.44
CA TRP A 285 18.53 1.53 -3.19
C TRP A 285 17.97 1.86 -1.80
N ARG A 286 18.84 1.77 -0.78
CA ARG A 286 18.45 2.04 0.61
C ARG A 286 18.09 3.50 0.89
N SER A 287 18.74 4.43 0.20
CA SER A 287 18.47 5.86 0.36
C SER A 287 17.25 6.31 -0.44
N PHE A 288 16.97 5.70 -1.59
CA PHE A 288 15.85 6.10 -2.45
C PHE A 288 14.49 5.92 -1.79
N TRP A 289 14.16 4.71 -1.32
CA TRP A 289 12.80 4.40 -0.87
C TRP A 289 12.30 5.27 0.30
N PRO A 290 13.09 5.52 1.36
CA PRO A 290 12.64 6.39 2.45
C PRO A 290 12.33 7.82 2.00
N GLN A 291 13.02 8.31 0.96
CA GLN A 291 12.91 9.67 0.42
C GLN A 291 11.77 9.83 -0.59
N LEU A 292 11.25 8.74 -1.15
CA LEU A 292 10.15 8.80 -2.11
C LEU A 292 8.90 9.39 -1.42
N ALA A 293 8.55 10.61 -1.83
CA ALA A 293 7.34 11.29 -1.41
C ALA A 293 6.13 10.63 -2.07
N LEU A 294 5.02 10.53 -1.34
CA LEU A 294 3.82 9.83 -1.80
C LEU A 294 2.57 10.69 -1.74
N ASP A 295 2.73 11.89 -1.22
CA ASP A 295 1.85 13.02 -1.44
C ASP A 295 2.06 13.54 -2.88
N GLY A 296 0.97 13.94 -3.51
CA GLY A 296 0.99 14.43 -4.89
C GLY A 296 0.04 13.67 -5.80
N HIS A 297 -0.03 14.15 -7.04
CA HIS A 297 -0.84 13.55 -8.08
C HIS A 297 -0.12 12.33 -8.69
N LYS A 298 -0.83 11.58 -9.53
CA LYS A 298 -0.28 10.40 -10.21
C LYS A 298 1.01 10.72 -10.99
N ASP A 299 1.07 11.89 -11.60
CA ASP A 299 2.25 12.33 -12.37
C ASP A 299 3.46 12.59 -11.48
N ASP A 300 3.27 13.13 -10.27
CA ASP A 300 4.35 13.32 -9.30
C ASP A 300 4.93 11.99 -8.86
N LEU A 301 4.06 10.99 -8.62
CA LEU A 301 4.49 9.63 -8.31
C LEU A 301 5.29 9.02 -9.45
N ILE A 302 4.87 9.18 -10.71
CA ILE A 302 5.64 8.68 -11.87
C ILE A 302 7.00 9.37 -11.95
N ASN A 303 7.03 10.71 -11.85
CA ASN A 303 8.24 11.49 -11.99
C ASN A 303 9.25 11.20 -10.86
N GLN A 304 8.80 11.16 -9.61
CA GLN A 304 9.67 10.94 -8.45
C GLN A 304 9.96 9.46 -8.20
N GLY A 305 9.01 8.59 -8.53
CA GLY A 305 9.09 7.16 -8.28
C GLY A 305 9.70 6.40 -9.45
N GLU A 306 9.01 6.30 -10.58
CA GLU A 306 9.46 5.48 -11.72
C GLU A 306 10.69 6.08 -12.41
N ILE A 307 10.61 7.36 -12.79
CA ILE A 307 11.74 8.08 -13.41
C ILE A 307 12.82 8.33 -12.35
N GLY A 308 12.44 8.86 -11.20
CA GLY A 308 13.36 9.17 -10.11
C GLY A 308 14.17 7.97 -9.61
N LEU A 309 13.59 6.76 -9.53
CA LEU A 309 14.33 5.54 -9.19
C LEU A 309 15.43 5.29 -10.21
N SER A 310 15.08 5.26 -11.49
CA SER A 310 16.03 4.97 -12.57
C SER A 310 17.16 6.00 -12.59
N GLN A 311 16.83 7.28 -12.49
CA GLN A 311 17.81 8.37 -12.47
C GLN A 311 18.72 8.34 -11.23
N ALA A 312 18.16 8.05 -10.05
CA ALA A 312 18.95 7.92 -8.82
C ALA A 312 19.94 6.75 -8.90
N LEU A 313 19.52 5.63 -9.50
CA LEU A 313 20.37 4.46 -9.69
C LEU A 313 21.47 4.70 -10.72
N LEU A 314 21.16 5.31 -11.87
CA LEU A 314 22.15 5.69 -12.88
C LEU A 314 23.20 6.64 -12.30
N LYS A 315 22.78 7.65 -11.54
CA LYS A 315 23.68 8.60 -10.86
C LYS A 315 24.62 7.90 -9.86
N ALA A 316 24.19 6.78 -9.30
CA ALA A 316 25.00 5.96 -8.40
C ALA A 316 25.86 4.90 -9.12
N GLY A 317 25.89 4.90 -10.46
CA GLY A 317 26.65 3.94 -11.26
C GLY A 317 26.02 2.54 -11.31
N VAL A 318 24.75 2.40 -10.97
CA VAL A 318 24.02 1.12 -11.04
C VAL A 318 23.60 0.86 -12.49
N ALA A 319 23.86 -0.34 -12.99
CA ALA A 319 23.44 -0.72 -14.33
C ALA A 319 21.93 -0.96 -14.40
N LEU A 320 21.27 -0.33 -15.37
CA LEU A 320 19.88 -0.56 -15.73
C LEU A 320 19.81 -1.33 -17.05
N ARG A 321 18.91 -2.31 -17.14
CA ARG A 321 18.65 -3.05 -18.38
C ARG A 321 17.16 -3.33 -18.52
N ALA A 322 16.64 -3.28 -19.75
CA ALA A 322 15.32 -3.79 -20.06
C ALA A 322 15.44 -5.11 -20.84
N ARG A 323 14.57 -6.09 -20.55
CA ARG A 323 14.50 -7.32 -21.34
C ARG A 323 14.04 -7.02 -22.77
N HIS A 324 13.04 -6.16 -22.90
CA HIS A 324 12.55 -5.62 -24.17
C HIS A 324 12.85 -4.12 -24.19
N GLY A 325 14.08 -3.76 -24.54
CA GLY A 325 14.55 -2.38 -24.54
C GLY A 325 14.13 -1.59 -25.79
N LEU A 326 13.83 -0.31 -25.60
CA LEU A 326 13.35 0.65 -26.59
C LEU A 326 14.23 0.69 -27.83
N ILE A 327 15.54 0.91 -27.65
CA ILE A 327 16.48 1.00 -28.78
C ILE A 327 16.58 -0.34 -29.51
N ALA A 328 16.66 -1.44 -28.78
CA ALA A 328 16.73 -2.76 -29.39
C ALA A 328 15.48 -3.04 -30.23
N MET A 329 14.29 -2.67 -29.76
CA MET A 329 13.05 -2.84 -30.50
C MET A 329 12.93 -1.87 -31.69
N LEU A 330 13.30 -0.59 -31.52
CA LEU A 330 13.32 0.42 -32.61
C LEU A 330 14.26 0.03 -33.75
N VAL A 331 15.39 -0.59 -33.44
CA VAL A 331 16.34 -1.04 -34.46
C VAL A 331 15.89 -2.35 -35.13
N ALA A 332 15.11 -3.18 -34.45
CA ALA A 332 14.89 -4.57 -34.85
C ALA A 332 13.70 -4.84 -35.78
N GLY A 333 12.81 -3.90 -36.12
CA GLY A 333 11.72 -4.30 -37.02
C GLY A 333 10.72 -3.27 -37.51
N GLU A 334 10.29 -3.52 -38.76
CA GLU A 334 9.21 -2.84 -39.48
C GLU A 334 7.86 -2.93 -38.75
N GLU A 335 7.60 -3.99 -37.98
CA GLU A 335 6.33 -4.17 -37.25
C GLU A 335 6.13 -3.08 -36.18
N LEU A 336 7.21 -2.68 -35.50
CA LEU A 336 7.16 -1.61 -34.52
C LEU A 336 6.80 -0.28 -35.19
N ASP A 337 7.44 0.04 -36.31
CA ASP A 337 7.18 1.27 -37.06
C ASP A 337 5.72 1.36 -37.50
N GLN A 338 5.15 0.25 -37.99
CA GLN A 338 3.74 0.19 -38.36
C GLN A 338 2.81 0.45 -37.17
N GLN A 339 3.11 -0.08 -35.99
CA GLN A 339 2.31 0.17 -34.79
C GLN A 339 2.44 1.60 -34.30
N LEU A 340 3.66 2.15 -34.24
CA LEU A 340 3.89 3.54 -33.84
C LEU A 340 3.19 4.52 -34.79
N GLU A 341 3.22 4.27 -36.09
CA GLU A 341 2.50 5.06 -37.08
C GLU A 341 0.98 5.00 -36.88
N ARG A 342 0.41 3.82 -36.59
CA ARG A 342 -1.02 3.66 -36.28
C ARG A 342 -1.47 4.52 -35.09
N PHE A 343 -0.57 4.77 -34.13
CA PHE A 343 -0.82 5.60 -32.94
C PHE A 343 -0.32 7.04 -33.07
N GLU A 344 0.11 7.45 -34.27
CA GLU A 344 0.64 8.78 -34.57
C GLU A 344 1.85 9.16 -33.69
N VAL A 345 2.62 8.18 -33.22
CA VAL A 345 3.83 8.38 -32.41
C VAL A 345 5.02 8.55 -33.35
N ARG A 346 5.53 9.78 -33.46
CA ARG A 346 6.61 10.15 -34.40
C ARG A 346 7.94 10.47 -33.75
N GLU A 347 7.97 10.61 -32.43
CA GLU A 347 9.17 11.01 -31.69
C GLU A 347 9.54 9.96 -30.65
N PRO A 348 10.85 9.66 -30.43
CA PRO A 348 11.29 8.69 -29.44
C PRO A 348 10.73 8.94 -28.02
N ARG A 349 10.63 10.21 -27.60
CA ARG A 349 10.04 10.60 -26.29
C ARG A 349 8.55 10.33 -26.16
N GLY A 350 7.84 10.11 -27.27
CA GLY A 350 6.45 9.67 -27.29
C GLY A 350 6.29 8.15 -27.26
N VAL A 351 7.38 7.40 -27.39
CA VAL A 351 7.31 5.93 -27.45
C VAL A 351 7.18 5.34 -26.06
N ASN A 352 5.99 4.79 -25.79
CA ASN A 352 5.73 3.90 -24.68
C ASN A 352 5.43 2.51 -25.24
N LEU A 353 6.45 1.63 -25.32
CA LEU A 353 6.35 0.32 -25.98
C LEU A 353 5.14 -0.48 -25.49
N SER A 354 4.93 -0.51 -24.18
CA SER A 354 3.84 -1.26 -23.53
C SER A 354 2.42 -0.76 -23.85
N LEU A 355 2.29 0.42 -24.46
CA LEU A 355 1.02 1.00 -24.87
C LEU A 355 0.86 1.02 -26.40
N TYR A 356 1.88 1.49 -27.11
CA TYR A 356 1.81 1.76 -28.54
C TYR A 356 2.47 0.69 -29.42
N ALA A 357 3.20 -0.26 -28.81
CA ALA A 357 3.90 -1.33 -29.51
C ALA A 357 3.63 -2.70 -28.85
N TRP A 358 2.43 -2.88 -28.31
CA TRP A 358 2.11 -4.03 -27.46
C TRP A 358 2.08 -5.35 -28.24
N GLN A 359 1.67 -5.35 -29.51
CA GLN A 359 1.70 -6.57 -30.35
C GLN A 359 3.15 -6.96 -30.66
N ALA A 360 3.98 -5.98 -31.03
CA ALA A 360 5.41 -6.21 -31.27
C ALA A 360 6.11 -6.74 -30.01
N LEU A 361 5.73 -6.25 -28.82
CA LEU A 361 6.22 -6.80 -27.55
C LEU A 361 5.81 -8.27 -27.34
N LEU A 362 4.55 -8.62 -27.59
CA LEU A 362 4.07 -10.00 -27.43
C LEU A 362 4.76 -10.96 -28.41
N HIS A 363 4.95 -10.55 -29.67
CA HIS A 363 5.71 -11.30 -30.69
C HIS A 363 7.19 -11.45 -30.30
N ALA A 364 7.80 -10.41 -29.74
CA ALA A 364 9.16 -10.45 -29.20
C ALA A 364 9.30 -11.32 -27.94
N GLY A 365 8.21 -11.92 -27.47
CA GLY A 365 8.20 -12.87 -26.37
C GLY A 365 7.78 -12.30 -25.02
N CYS A 366 7.46 -11.00 -24.92
CA CYS A 366 6.98 -10.38 -23.69
C CYS A 366 5.70 -11.09 -23.21
N PRO A 367 5.65 -11.61 -21.97
CA PRO A 367 4.48 -12.35 -21.47
C PRO A 367 3.46 -11.44 -20.76
N LEU A 368 3.53 -10.12 -20.94
CA LEU A 368 2.72 -9.15 -20.20
C LEU A 368 2.07 -8.13 -21.14
N LEU A 369 0.78 -7.88 -20.92
CA LEU A 369 0.00 -6.88 -21.64
C LEU A 369 -0.60 -5.86 -20.66
N LYS A 370 -0.41 -4.55 -20.87
CA LYS A 370 -1.01 -3.53 -19.99
C LYS A 370 -2.53 -3.49 -20.13
N LYS A 371 -3.24 -3.52 -19.00
CA LYS A 371 -4.71 -3.34 -18.93
C LYS A 371 -5.16 -2.04 -19.60
N GLN A 372 -4.32 -1.01 -19.58
CA GLN A 372 -4.60 0.27 -20.23
C GLN A 372 -4.81 0.13 -21.74
N VAL A 373 -4.09 -0.79 -22.41
CA VAL A 373 -4.24 -1.03 -23.85
C VAL A 373 -5.66 -1.47 -24.18
N LEU A 374 -6.22 -2.37 -23.38
CA LEU A 374 -7.50 -3.00 -23.67
C LEU A 374 -8.71 -2.11 -23.37
N PHE A 375 -8.58 -1.18 -22.42
CA PHE A 375 -9.75 -0.53 -21.81
C PHE A 375 -9.67 0.99 -21.73
N ASN A 376 -8.47 1.57 -21.80
CA ASN A 376 -8.23 2.99 -21.51
C ASN A 376 -7.32 3.65 -22.55
N LEU A 377 -7.08 2.99 -23.68
CA LEU A 377 -6.27 3.58 -24.73
C LEU A 377 -7.11 4.67 -25.41
N ARG A 378 -6.47 5.80 -25.77
CA ARG A 378 -7.19 6.88 -26.45
C ARG A 378 -7.85 6.34 -27.72
N PRO A 379 -9.06 6.77 -28.06
CA PRO A 379 -9.68 6.37 -29.31
C PRO A 379 -8.90 7.00 -30.46
N TYR A 380 -8.15 6.18 -31.19
CA TYR A 380 -7.50 6.58 -32.44
C TYR A 380 -8.42 6.17 -33.60
N PRO A 381 -8.81 7.08 -34.52
CA PRO A 381 -9.85 6.84 -35.52
C PRO A 381 -9.63 5.61 -36.41
N ARG A 382 -8.38 5.13 -36.52
CA ARG A 382 -7.97 4.04 -37.42
C ARG A 382 -7.34 2.85 -36.69
N VAL A 383 -7.43 2.83 -35.36
CA VAL A 383 -6.93 1.70 -34.57
C VAL A 383 -8.11 0.82 -34.20
N PRO A 384 -8.11 -0.47 -34.59
CA PRO A 384 -9.10 -1.44 -34.15
C PRO A 384 -9.17 -1.52 -32.63
N ILE A 385 -10.28 -2.06 -32.12
CA ILE A 385 -10.42 -2.31 -30.69
C ILE A 385 -9.32 -3.29 -30.27
N PRO A 386 -8.40 -2.96 -29.36
CA PRO A 386 -7.27 -3.84 -29.05
C PRO A 386 -7.67 -5.25 -28.59
N LEU A 387 -8.85 -5.38 -27.98
CA LEU A 387 -9.42 -6.67 -27.60
C LEU A 387 -9.66 -7.61 -28.79
N THR A 388 -10.05 -7.08 -29.96
CA THR A 388 -10.23 -7.90 -31.18
C THR A 388 -8.90 -8.36 -31.76
N GLU A 389 -7.83 -7.61 -31.51
CA GLU A 389 -6.48 -7.94 -31.97
C GLU A 389 -5.71 -8.84 -30.99
N LEU A 390 -6.25 -9.11 -29.79
CA LEU A 390 -5.60 -9.96 -28.78
C LEU A 390 -5.70 -11.45 -29.11
N GLY A 391 -6.74 -11.86 -29.84
CA GLY A 391 -7.06 -13.27 -30.14
C GLY A 391 -5.88 -14.13 -30.59
N PRO A 392 -5.06 -13.70 -31.57
CA PRO A 392 -3.90 -14.46 -32.05
C PRO A 392 -2.82 -14.76 -31.00
N PHE A 393 -2.78 -14.00 -29.91
CA PHE A 393 -1.78 -14.18 -28.84
C PHE A 393 -2.27 -15.08 -27.70
N LEU A 394 -3.55 -15.43 -27.69
CA LEU A 394 -4.15 -16.28 -26.66
C LEU A 394 -4.06 -17.74 -27.07
N ASN A 395 -3.64 -18.60 -26.14
CA ASN A 395 -3.63 -20.05 -26.32
C ASN A 395 -4.43 -20.77 -25.23
N ASP A 396 -4.36 -22.11 -25.20
CA ASP A 396 -5.09 -22.94 -24.24
C ASP A 396 -4.68 -22.67 -22.77
N ALA A 397 -3.48 -22.12 -22.54
CA ALA A 397 -3.06 -21.72 -21.20
C ALA A 397 -3.72 -20.41 -20.72
N ASP A 398 -4.43 -19.69 -21.59
CA ASP A 398 -5.04 -18.38 -21.31
C ASP A 398 -6.54 -18.46 -20.99
N VAL A 399 -7.08 -19.64 -20.70
CA VAL A 399 -8.50 -19.81 -20.30
C VAL A 399 -8.87 -18.89 -19.12
N ALA A 400 -8.02 -18.84 -18.09
CA ALA A 400 -8.26 -17.97 -16.93
C ALA A 400 -8.17 -16.48 -17.32
N LEU A 401 -7.29 -16.12 -18.26
CA LEU A 401 -7.19 -14.74 -18.74
C LEU A 401 -8.44 -14.32 -19.50
N ARG A 402 -9.02 -15.21 -20.33
CA ARG A 402 -10.29 -14.92 -21.03
C ARG A 402 -11.41 -14.62 -20.04
N ASN A 403 -11.56 -15.43 -18.99
CA ASN A 403 -12.54 -15.19 -17.91
C ASN A 403 -12.27 -13.87 -17.15
N ASP A 404 -10.99 -13.56 -16.92
CA ASP A 404 -10.60 -12.29 -16.28
C ASP A 404 -10.96 -11.08 -17.15
N LEU A 405 -10.80 -11.17 -18.48
CA LEU A 405 -11.17 -10.10 -19.42
C LEU A 405 -12.67 -9.82 -19.38
N GLU A 406 -13.51 -10.86 -19.36
CA GLU A 406 -14.96 -10.73 -19.19
C GLU A 406 -15.30 -10.06 -17.85
N THR A 407 -14.69 -10.53 -16.77
CA THR A 407 -14.90 -9.98 -15.41
C THR A 407 -14.45 -8.52 -15.32
N LEU A 408 -13.35 -8.16 -15.99
CA LEU A 408 -12.84 -6.78 -16.04
C LEU A 408 -13.76 -5.88 -16.86
N LEU A 409 -14.30 -6.35 -17.99
CA LEU A 409 -15.31 -5.63 -18.77
C LEU A 409 -16.55 -5.38 -17.92
N GLN A 410 -17.07 -6.40 -17.26
CA GLN A 410 -18.21 -6.28 -16.35
C GLN A 410 -17.90 -5.29 -15.21
N SER A 411 -16.72 -5.37 -14.61
CA SER A 411 -16.31 -4.46 -13.53
C SER A 411 -16.31 -3.00 -13.93
N ARG A 412 -15.90 -2.71 -15.16
CA ARG A 412 -15.63 -1.34 -15.63
C ARG A 412 -16.85 -0.68 -16.24
N TYR A 413 -17.67 -1.47 -16.94
CA TYR A 413 -18.78 -0.95 -17.75
C TYR A 413 -20.15 -1.43 -17.28
N LEU A 414 -20.20 -2.47 -16.43
CA LEU A 414 -21.44 -3.05 -15.90
C LEU A 414 -21.47 -3.03 -14.36
N GLY A 415 -20.63 -2.21 -13.71
CA GLY A 415 -20.76 -1.95 -12.27
C GLY A 415 -22.18 -1.45 -11.95
N PRO A 416 -22.72 -1.73 -10.74
CA PRO A 416 -24.14 -1.54 -10.42
C PRO A 416 -24.70 -0.17 -10.79
#